data_AF-A0A1X0NP04-F1
#
_entry.id   AF-A0A1X0NP04-F1
#
_cell.length_a   1.000
_cell.length_b   1.000
_cell.length_c   1.000
_cell.angle_alpha   90.00
_cell.angle_beta   90.00
_cell.angle_gamma   90.00
#
_symmetry.space_group_name_H-M   'P 1'
#
loop_
_entity.id
_entity.type
_entity.pdbx_description
1 polymer ?
#
loop_
_entity_poly.entity_id
_entity_poly.type
_entity_poly.pdbx_seq_one_letter_code
_entity_poly.pdbx_strand_id
1 'polypeptide(L)'
;MLRDGLNAVETSNREKIYAECNALLQDSEKKKQESQRMSEVRAQLNSANSEMNEQQEKYQATVLTLERELAETKRLLQTTVEESTALQQQLQEEQKRHQEQQQTSFEQQLTQLKLEMQRREASVMEKWRADQKEQENKHAEMLKAARNERDEALKQQRNSLTQEYAEKEHLLQNRIESLEKELQNQREQHKELEAAMRSNSIAQCDTLTMRTAAILHNYFESLLQQEKKDRYSLGLLEKSQRDELGLQHVYTLKEINMRTSSSLSAITLSLRTLETEEVKERNFILLEAFTTTPVVECEQSIFTLRLIEERRMSTVEAKLAQSEPLKALRIQVVQLRKESLSIASSLRQTLQESWRLLREGMKYTQQLQLLNETADAAATATAAALSAREQREEERQQQQQVALAAIKRLISAEEASESAFSCGQCFQLCRRPVTCVPCGHTFCESCLQQHPQNKKRTAGNSNSNVCSYYCPECRATTCNALLRVRALESLSGNFGFRRKEVEELRRALEKLSE
;
A
#
# COMPACT_ATOMS: atom_id res chain seq x y z
N MET A 1 57.65 50.55 176.55
CA MET A 1 56.36 49.85 176.47
C MET A 1 55.31 50.61 175.66
N LEU A 2 54.96 51.88 175.94
CA LEU A 2 54.01 52.63 175.08
C LEU A 2 54.64 53.28 173.83
N ARG A 3 55.97 53.38 173.73
CA ARG A 3 56.66 53.97 172.56
C ARG A 3 56.88 52.97 171.43
N ASP A 4 56.92 51.68 171.76
CA ASP A 4 57.32 50.60 170.86
C ASP A 4 56.14 50.14 169.98
N GLY A 5 54.90 50.31 170.46
CA GLY A 5 53.68 50.03 169.71
C GLY A 5 53.37 51.03 168.60
N LEU A 6 53.75 52.31 168.74
CA LEU A 6 53.51 53.32 167.70
C LEU A 6 54.39 53.08 166.47
N ASN A 7 55.68 52.80 166.67
CA ASN A 7 56.62 52.52 165.58
C ASN A 7 56.19 51.31 164.73
N ALA A 8 55.62 50.27 165.35
CA ALA A 8 55.14 49.08 164.63
C ALA A 8 53.91 49.36 163.75
N VAL A 9 53.04 50.28 164.16
CA VAL A 9 51.86 50.69 163.37
C VAL A 9 52.28 51.64 162.23
N GLU A 10 53.23 52.54 162.47
CA GLU A 10 53.78 53.41 161.41
C GLU A 10 54.57 52.63 160.34
N THR A 11 55.36 51.62 160.71
CA THR A 11 56.02 50.76 159.72
C THR A 11 55.01 49.93 158.93
N SER A 12 54.03 49.30 159.59
CA SER A 12 53.00 48.51 158.89
C SER A 12 52.14 49.36 157.94
N ASN A 13 51.78 50.59 158.33
CA ASN A 13 51.05 51.51 157.45
C ASN A 13 51.93 52.04 156.29
N ARG A 14 53.23 52.29 156.53
CA ARG A 14 54.15 52.61 155.43
C ARG A 14 54.29 51.45 154.46
N GLU A 15 54.47 50.23 154.92
CA GLU A 15 54.57 49.04 154.08
C GLU A 15 53.29 48.81 153.25
N LYS A 16 52.10 49.02 153.82
CA LYS A 16 50.84 49.01 153.07
C LYS A 16 50.78 50.09 151.99
N ILE A 17 51.11 51.33 152.32
CA ILE A 17 51.10 52.44 151.35
C ILE A 17 52.14 52.22 150.24
N TYR A 18 53.32 51.69 150.57
CA TYR A 18 54.32 51.33 149.56
C TYR A 18 53.85 50.15 148.69
N ALA A 19 53.16 49.16 149.25
CA ALA A 19 52.59 48.04 148.48
C ALA A 19 51.46 48.50 147.55
N GLU A 20 50.54 49.35 148.01
CA GLU A 20 49.47 49.93 147.17
C GLU A 20 50.03 50.84 146.08
N CYS A 21 51.01 51.70 146.40
CA CYS A 21 51.69 52.53 145.39
C CYS A 21 52.44 51.68 144.35
N ASN A 22 53.10 50.58 144.74
CA ASN A 22 53.73 49.66 143.79
C ASN A 22 52.69 48.92 142.93
N ALA A 23 51.57 48.49 143.51
CA ALA A 23 50.49 47.85 142.75
C ALA A 23 49.86 48.80 141.72
N LEU A 24 49.65 50.07 142.09
CA LEU A 24 49.16 51.10 141.17
C LEU A 24 50.17 51.49 140.09
N LEU A 25 51.48 51.50 140.42
CA LEU A 25 52.54 51.66 139.42
C LEU A 25 52.59 50.49 138.44
N GLN A 26 52.51 49.24 138.92
CA GLN A 26 52.47 48.05 138.07
C GLN A 26 51.21 47.99 137.20
N ASP A 27 50.05 48.38 137.72
CA ASP A 27 48.81 48.48 136.93
C ASP A 27 48.87 49.61 135.88
N SER A 28 49.49 50.75 136.22
CA SER A 28 49.76 51.84 135.28
C SER A 28 50.75 51.43 134.17
N GLU A 29 51.83 50.74 134.52
CA GLU A 29 52.80 50.20 133.55
C GLU A 29 52.17 49.11 132.66
N LYS A 30 51.35 48.24 133.23
CA LYS A 30 50.60 47.22 132.46
C LYS A 30 49.61 47.86 131.50
N LYS A 31 48.84 48.87 131.93
CA LYS A 31 47.95 49.65 131.05
C LYS A 31 48.71 50.41 129.98
N LYS A 32 49.92 50.90 130.27
CA LYS A 32 50.81 51.53 129.28
C LYS A 32 51.31 50.51 128.25
N GLN A 33 51.70 49.30 128.68
CA GLN A 33 52.10 48.20 127.79
C GLN A 33 50.91 47.69 126.94
N GLU A 34 49.71 47.57 127.51
CA GLU A 34 48.50 47.19 126.77
C GLU A 34 48.09 48.27 125.76
N SER A 35 48.15 49.54 126.13
CA SER A 35 47.94 50.67 125.21
C SER A 35 48.97 50.68 124.07
N GLN A 36 50.24 50.39 124.38
CA GLN A 36 51.29 50.30 123.38
C GLN A 36 51.07 49.11 122.43
N ARG A 37 50.75 47.91 122.94
CA ARG A 37 50.39 46.74 122.12
C ARG A 37 49.16 46.99 121.26
N MET A 38 48.13 47.66 121.79
CA MET A 38 46.95 48.04 121.01
C MET A 38 47.26 49.08 119.93
N SER A 39 48.24 49.96 120.15
CA SER A 39 48.77 50.88 119.14
C SER A 39 49.54 50.12 118.04
N GLU A 40 50.40 49.18 118.43
CA GLU A 40 51.17 48.32 117.50
C GLU A 40 50.25 47.43 116.66
N VAL A 41 49.24 46.79 117.24
CA VAL A 41 48.23 46.00 116.52
C VAL A 41 47.40 46.87 115.58
N ARG A 42 47.03 48.10 115.97
CA ARG A 42 46.35 49.05 115.07
C ARG A 42 47.25 49.50 113.92
N ALA A 43 48.54 49.72 114.17
CA ALA A 43 49.50 50.06 113.12
C ALA A 43 49.69 48.90 112.12
N GLN A 44 49.81 47.66 112.61
CA GLN A 44 49.87 46.46 111.77
C GLN A 44 48.59 46.25 110.96
N LEU A 45 47.41 46.42 111.57
CA LEU A 45 46.13 46.30 110.87
C LEU A 45 45.97 47.38 109.78
N ASN A 46 46.41 48.61 110.06
CA ASN A 46 46.41 49.69 109.08
C ASN A 46 47.40 49.43 107.93
N SER A 47 48.58 48.86 108.21
CA SER A 47 49.54 48.42 107.16
C SER A 47 48.92 47.34 106.28
N ALA A 48 48.38 46.27 106.88
CA ALA A 48 47.76 45.17 106.15
C ALA A 48 46.55 45.63 105.31
N ASN A 49 45.73 46.54 105.82
CA ASN A 49 44.63 47.15 105.06
C ASN A 49 45.15 48.02 103.90
N SER A 50 46.26 48.74 104.09
CA SER A 50 46.90 49.51 103.02
C SER A 50 47.45 48.61 101.92
N GLU A 51 48.14 47.52 102.29
CA GLU A 51 48.67 46.52 101.36
C GLU A 51 47.54 45.78 100.61
N MET A 52 46.44 45.43 101.30
CA MET A 52 45.27 44.82 100.68
C MET A 52 44.58 45.77 99.69
N ASN A 53 44.43 47.06 100.04
CA ASN A 53 43.89 48.07 99.13
C ASN A 53 44.79 48.25 97.90
N GLU A 54 46.11 48.32 98.07
CA GLU A 54 47.06 48.44 96.96
C GLU A 54 47.01 47.20 96.04
N GLN A 55 46.86 45.99 96.60
CA GLN A 55 46.63 44.77 95.82
C GLN A 55 45.29 44.79 95.09
N GLN A 56 44.22 45.30 95.72
CA GLN A 56 42.90 45.43 95.12
C GLN A 56 42.90 46.43 93.96
N GLU A 57 43.57 47.58 94.10
CA GLU A 57 43.75 48.56 93.02
C GLU A 57 44.56 47.97 91.85
N LYS A 58 45.65 47.25 92.12
CA LYS A 58 46.43 46.53 91.09
C LYS A 58 45.59 45.47 90.36
N TYR A 59 44.75 44.74 91.09
CA TYR A 59 43.83 43.76 90.50
C TYR A 59 42.78 44.44 89.60
N GLN A 60 42.14 45.51 90.09
CA GLN A 60 41.17 46.29 89.31
C GLN A 60 41.81 46.90 88.04
N ALA A 61 43.02 47.44 88.12
CA ALA A 61 43.76 47.96 86.97
C ALA A 61 44.08 46.87 85.93
N THR A 62 44.37 45.64 86.39
CA THR A 62 44.62 44.49 85.52
C THR A 62 43.33 44.03 84.84
N VAL A 63 42.22 43.92 85.58
CA VAL A 63 40.89 43.59 85.04
C VAL A 63 40.47 44.60 83.97
N LEU A 64 40.59 45.90 84.25
CA LEU A 64 40.27 46.97 83.28
C LEU A 64 41.16 46.96 82.03
N THR A 65 42.36 46.38 82.11
CA THR A 65 43.25 46.21 80.94
C THR A 65 42.77 45.02 80.10
N LEU A 66 42.53 43.87 80.73
CA LEU A 66 41.99 42.68 80.08
C LEU A 66 40.61 42.91 79.45
N GLU A 67 39.75 43.73 80.06
CA GLU A 67 38.45 44.11 79.48
C GLU A 67 38.59 44.95 78.21
N ARG A 68 39.61 45.82 78.11
CA ARG A 68 39.91 46.58 76.89
C ARG A 68 40.45 45.66 75.80
N GLU A 69 41.40 44.79 76.12
CA GLU A 69 41.94 43.80 75.18
C GLU A 69 40.84 42.85 74.66
N LEU A 70 39.91 42.43 75.53
CA LEU A 70 38.74 41.63 75.15
C LEU A 70 37.75 42.42 74.27
N ALA A 71 37.58 43.72 74.51
CA ALA A 71 36.74 44.57 73.66
C ALA A 71 37.37 44.83 72.28
N GLU A 72 38.69 45.00 72.22
CA GLU A 72 39.45 45.19 70.99
C GLU A 72 39.49 43.92 70.13
N THR A 73 39.81 42.76 70.74
CA THR A 73 39.77 41.46 70.04
C THR A 73 38.37 41.12 69.54
N LYS A 74 37.31 41.45 70.29
CA LYS A 74 35.92 41.33 69.81
C LYS A 74 35.62 42.21 68.60
N ARG A 75 36.11 43.46 68.57
CA ARG A 75 35.96 44.35 67.40
C ARG A 75 36.70 43.80 66.18
N LEU A 76 37.94 43.34 66.35
CA LEU A 76 38.71 42.74 65.27
C LEU A 76 37.99 41.50 64.71
N LEU A 77 37.52 40.59 65.59
CA LEU A 77 36.75 39.42 65.18
C LEU A 77 35.46 39.79 64.43
N GLN A 78 34.73 40.80 64.92
CA GLN A 78 33.53 41.33 64.26
C GLN A 78 33.84 41.81 62.83
N THR A 79 34.89 42.62 62.66
CA THR A 79 35.34 43.11 61.34
C THR A 79 35.78 41.97 60.43
N THR A 80 36.55 41.00 60.92
CA THR A 80 36.97 39.84 60.09
C THR A 80 35.79 38.94 59.70
N VAL A 81 34.76 38.81 60.54
CA VAL A 81 33.51 38.12 60.17
C VAL A 81 32.77 38.89 59.08
N GLU A 82 32.65 40.22 59.21
CA GLU A 82 32.01 41.08 58.20
C GLU A 82 32.76 40.99 56.84
N GLU A 83 34.09 41.11 56.84
CA GLU A 83 34.95 40.91 55.66
C GLU A 83 34.77 39.52 55.03
N SER A 84 34.76 38.45 55.85
CA SER A 84 34.56 37.08 55.36
C SER A 84 33.17 36.90 54.74
N THR A 85 32.13 37.52 55.31
CA THR A 85 30.78 37.45 54.73
C THR A 85 30.67 38.24 53.42
N ALA A 86 31.34 39.39 53.31
CA ALA A 86 31.39 40.17 52.08
C ALA A 86 32.11 39.41 50.95
N LEU A 87 33.26 38.79 51.24
CA LEU A 87 33.97 37.93 50.28
C LEU A 87 33.15 36.73 49.84
N GLN A 88 32.40 36.11 50.77
CA GLN A 88 31.54 34.97 50.43
C GLN A 88 30.33 35.38 49.57
N GLN A 89 29.76 36.58 49.78
CA GLN A 89 28.74 37.15 48.91
C GLN A 89 29.30 37.47 47.52
N GLN A 90 30.49 38.08 47.43
CA GLN A 90 31.15 38.35 46.15
C GLN A 90 31.39 37.05 45.35
N LEU A 91 31.89 35.99 46.02
CA LEU A 91 32.10 34.69 45.37
C LEU A 91 30.79 34.08 44.86
N GLN A 92 29.69 34.21 45.60
CA GLN A 92 28.36 33.77 45.15
C GLN A 92 27.86 34.58 43.94
N GLU A 93 28.08 35.89 43.91
CA GLU A 93 27.76 36.72 42.74
C GLU A 93 28.60 36.33 41.51
N GLU A 94 29.90 36.11 41.67
CA GLU A 94 30.78 35.70 40.58
C GLU A 94 30.39 34.32 40.03
N GLN A 95 30.06 33.37 40.90
CA GLN A 95 29.51 32.06 40.51
C GLN A 95 28.19 32.21 39.73
N LYS A 96 27.27 33.06 40.20
CA LYS A 96 25.99 33.32 39.52
C LYS A 96 26.21 33.94 38.14
N ARG A 97 27.08 34.96 38.03
CA ARG A 97 27.44 35.59 36.74
C ARG A 97 28.07 34.58 35.78
N HIS A 98 28.91 33.67 36.28
CA HIS A 98 29.50 32.62 35.44
C HIS A 98 28.46 31.60 34.96
N GLN A 99 27.51 31.20 35.80
CA GLN A 99 26.38 30.35 35.40
C GLN A 99 25.49 31.03 34.35
N GLU A 100 25.16 32.31 34.53
CA GLU A 100 24.39 33.10 33.55
C GLU A 100 25.13 33.23 32.20
N GLN A 101 26.45 33.42 32.22
CA GLN A 101 27.30 33.43 31.01
C GLN A 101 27.36 32.06 30.33
N GLN A 102 27.49 30.97 31.08
CA GLN A 102 27.45 29.62 30.51
C GLN A 102 26.07 29.32 29.89
N GLN A 103 24.98 29.62 30.60
CA GLN A 103 23.62 29.39 30.11
C GLN A 103 23.34 30.18 28.83
N THR A 104 23.64 31.48 28.80
CA THR A 104 23.46 32.31 27.59
C THR A 104 24.33 31.84 26.43
N SER A 105 25.55 31.33 26.67
CA SER A 105 26.38 30.71 25.64
C SER A 105 25.76 29.43 25.08
N PHE A 106 25.22 28.54 25.93
CA PHE A 106 24.51 27.33 25.49
C PHE A 106 23.24 27.66 24.69
N GLU A 107 22.45 28.67 25.12
CA GLU A 107 21.25 29.11 24.41
C GLU A 107 21.58 29.68 23.02
N GLN A 108 22.69 30.42 22.88
CA GLN A 108 23.21 30.89 21.59
C GLN A 108 23.63 29.72 20.69
N GLN A 109 24.40 28.74 21.20
CA GLN A 109 24.80 27.56 20.45
C GLN A 109 23.60 26.72 19.99
N LEU A 110 22.60 26.51 20.86
CA LEU A 110 21.37 25.79 20.53
C LEU A 110 20.58 26.52 19.43
N THR A 111 20.53 27.85 19.49
CA THR A 111 19.85 28.69 18.48
C THR A 111 20.57 28.64 17.13
N GLN A 112 21.91 28.69 17.12
CA GLN A 112 22.71 28.49 15.91
C GLN A 112 22.47 27.10 15.30
N LEU A 113 22.51 26.04 16.11
CA LEU A 113 22.33 24.68 15.62
C LEU A 113 20.93 24.47 15.00
N LYS A 114 19.88 25.04 15.61
CA LYS A 114 18.51 25.05 15.06
C LYS A 114 18.46 25.74 13.69
N LEU A 115 19.11 26.89 13.55
CA LEU A 115 19.16 27.61 12.27
C LEU A 115 19.94 26.84 11.19
N GLU A 116 21.03 26.15 11.56
CA GLU A 116 21.77 25.28 10.65
C GLU A 116 20.96 24.04 10.23
N MET A 117 20.19 23.43 11.14
CA MET A 117 19.26 22.35 10.80
C MET A 117 18.19 22.83 9.81
N GLN A 118 17.51 23.94 10.09
CA GLN A 118 16.49 24.51 9.20
C GLN A 118 17.04 24.83 7.80
N ARG A 119 18.29 25.32 7.70
CA ARG A 119 18.97 25.54 6.40
C ARG A 119 19.23 24.23 5.66
N ARG A 120 19.62 23.16 6.36
CA ARG A 120 19.83 21.84 5.75
C ARG A 120 18.50 21.23 5.29
N GLU A 121 17.46 21.31 6.11
CA GLU A 121 16.10 20.86 5.76
C GLU A 121 15.58 21.60 4.53
N ALA A 122 15.69 22.93 4.48
CA ALA A 122 15.31 23.73 3.31
C ALA A 122 16.08 23.32 2.05
N SER A 123 17.40 23.11 2.14
CA SER A 123 18.23 22.68 1.01
C SER A 123 17.89 21.26 0.53
N VAL A 124 17.58 20.34 1.43
CA VAL A 124 17.12 18.98 1.07
C VAL A 124 15.76 19.04 0.38
N MET A 125 14.81 19.83 0.90
CA MET A 125 13.49 20.01 0.30
C MET A 125 13.55 20.69 -1.08
N GLU A 126 14.48 21.62 -1.30
CA GLU A 126 14.71 22.25 -2.60
C GLU A 126 15.25 21.26 -3.63
N LYS A 127 16.26 20.45 -3.25
CA LYS A 127 16.78 19.36 -4.10
C LYS A 127 15.70 18.34 -4.44
N TRP A 128 14.95 17.86 -3.45
CA TRP A 128 13.87 16.90 -3.67
C TRP A 128 12.79 17.42 -4.64
N ARG A 129 12.43 18.71 -4.56
CA ARG A 129 11.52 19.34 -5.53
C ARG A 129 12.12 19.44 -6.94
N ALA A 130 13.42 19.69 -7.05
CA ALA A 130 14.12 19.72 -8.34
C ALA A 130 14.14 18.31 -8.97
N ASP A 131 14.51 17.29 -8.19
CA ASP A 131 14.54 15.89 -8.61
C ASP A 131 13.14 15.40 -9.03
N GLN A 132 12.10 15.73 -8.24
CA GLN A 132 10.71 15.42 -8.59
C GLN A 132 10.31 16.05 -9.93
N LYS A 133 10.63 17.34 -10.13
CA LYS A 133 10.32 18.05 -11.38
C LYS A 133 11.08 17.48 -12.57
N GLU A 134 12.31 17.01 -12.38
CA GLU A 134 13.06 16.30 -13.42
C GLU A 134 12.41 14.96 -13.79
N GLN A 135 11.94 14.19 -12.80
CA GLN A 135 11.20 12.94 -13.04
C GLN A 135 9.85 13.19 -13.74
N GLU A 136 9.10 14.21 -13.34
CA GLU A 136 7.86 14.62 -14.00
C GLU A 136 8.08 15.01 -15.47
N ASN A 137 9.16 15.75 -15.77
CA ASN A 137 9.55 16.08 -17.14
C ASN A 137 9.92 14.83 -17.94
N LYS A 138 10.75 13.93 -17.40
CA LYS A 138 11.12 12.66 -18.07
C LYS A 138 9.89 11.79 -18.36
N HIS A 139 8.97 11.69 -17.41
CA HIS A 139 7.73 10.94 -17.59
C HIS A 139 6.82 11.60 -18.65
N ALA A 140 6.73 12.93 -18.69
CA ALA A 140 6.00 13.65 -19.73
C ALA A 140 6.62 13.46 -21.13
N GLU A 141 7.95 13.42 -21.25
CA GLU A 141 8.66 13.12 -22.49
C GLU A 141 8.44 11.67 -22.93
N MET A 142 8.51 10.69 -22.02
CA MET A 142 8.17 9.29 -22.30
C MET A 142 6.73 9.13 -22.79
N LEU A 143 5.75 9.77 -22.13
CA LEU A 143 4.35 9.75 -22.57
C LEU A 143 4.17 10.40 -23.95
N LYS A 144 4.94 11.44 -24.28
CA LYS A 144 4.93 12.07 -25.59
C LYS A 144 5.53 11.16 -26.67
N ALA A 145 6.64 10.48 -26.37
CA ALA A 145 7.25 9.49 -27.26
C ALA A 145 6.28 8.33 -27.56
N ALA A 146 5.71 7.71 -26.51
CA ALA A 146 4.76 6.61 -26.66
C ALA A 146 3.49 6.99 -27.44
N ARG A 147 3.00 8.24 -27.31
CA ARG A 147 1.91 8.76 -28.14
C ARG A 147 2.32 8.85 -29.62
N ASN A 148 3.49 9.42 -29.91
CA ASN A 148 3.99 9.53 -31.28
C ASN A 148 4.19 8.15 -31.94
N GLU A 149 4.75 7.18 -31.21
CA GLU A 149 4.92 5.80 -31.69
C GLU A 149 3.58 5.14 -32.01
N ARG A 150 2.60 5.26 -31.12
CA ARG A 150 1.24 4.74 -31.34
C ARG A 150 0.57 5.39 -32.55
N ASP A 151 0.70 6.71 -32.69
CA ASP A 151 0.06 7.46 -33.77
C ASP A 151 0.72 7.15 -35.14
N GLU A 152 2.03 6.89 -35.18
CA GLU A 152 2.72 6.38 -36.38
C GLU A 152 2.34 4.92 -36.68
N ALA A 153 2.19 4.06 -35.68
CA ALA A 153 1.69 2.69 -35.86
C ALA A 153 0.26 2.66 -36.43
N LEU A 154 -0.64 3.53 -35.94
CA LEU A 154 -1.98 3.71 -36.50
C LEU A 154 -1.95 4.21 -37.95
N LYS A 155 -1.01 5.10 -38.28
CA LYS A 155 -0.79 5.60 -39.65
C LYS A 155 -0.28 4.49 -40.58
N GLN A 156 0.65 3.65 -40.12
CA GLN A 156 1.12 2.48 -40.86
C GLN A 156 -0.02 1.46 -41.09
N GLN A 157 -0.81 1.16 -40.07
CA GLN A 157 -1.97 0.28 -40.17
C GLN A 157 -3.01 0.83 -41.17
N ARG A 158 -3.30 2.14 -41.11
CA ARG A 158 -4.20 2.80 -42.06
C ARG A 158 -3.70 2.70 -43.50
N ASN A 159 -2.40 2.91 -43.72
CA ASN A 159 -1.81 2.79 -45.06
C ASN A 159 -1.88 1.34 -45.57
N SER A 160 -1.56 0.36 -44.73
CA SER A 160 -1.67 -1.07 -45.07
C SER A 160 -3.10 -1.48 -45.42
N LEU A 161 -4.10 -1.06 -44.65
CA LEU A 161 -5.51 -1.30 -44.96
C LEU A 161 -5.93 -0.60 -46.27
N THR A 162 -5.47 0.63 -46.51
CA THR A 162 -5.77 1.37 -47.75
C THR A 162 -5.21 0.65 -48.97
N GLN A 163 -4.00 0.09 -48.87
CA GLN A 163 -3.42 -0.75 -49.91
C GLN A 163 -4.23 -2.05 -50.11
N GLU A 164 -4.59 -2.76 -49.04
CA GLU A 164 -5.40 -3.98 -49.11
C GLU A 164 -6.76 -3.73 -49.77
N TYR A 165 -7.41 -2.59 -49.49
CA TYR A 165 -8.64 -2.18 -50.15
C TYR A 165 -8.44 -1.89 -51.64
N ALA A 166 -7.36 -1.21 -52.04
CA ALA A 166 -7.04 -0.95 -53.44
C ALA A 166 -6.72 -2.24 -54.22
N GLU A 167 -6.02 -3.20 -53.60
CA GLU A 167 -5.75 -4.51 -54.19
C GLU A 167 -7.06 -5.32 -54.39
N LYS A 168 -7.96 -5.28 -53.40
CA LYS A 168 -9.30 -5.89 -53.50
C LYS A 168 -10.19 -5.21 -54.53
N GLU A 169 -10.18 -3.88 -54.61
CA GLU A 169 -10.89 -3.10 -55.63
C GLU A 169 -10.42 -3.48 -57.03
N HIS A 170 -9.11 -3.52 -57.26
CA HIS A 170 -8.53 -3.98 -58.52
C HIS A 170 -8.88 -5.44 -58.85
N LEU A 171 -8.89 -6.35 -57.87
CA LEU A 171 -9.32 -7.74 -58.07
C LEU A 171 -10.81 -7.84 -58.47
N LEU A 172 -11.68 -7.05 -57.84
CA LEU A 172 -13.10 -6.98 -58.18
C LEU A 172 -13.33 -6.38 -59.57
N GLN A 173 -12.60 -5.31 -59.92
CA GLN A 173 -12.61 -4.70 -61.25
C GLN A 173 -12.28 -5.74 -62.34
N ASN A 174 -11.18 -6.48 -62.16
CA ASN A 174 -10.79 -7.55 -63.07
C ASN A 174 -11.83 -8.68 -63.17
N ARG A 175 -12.53 -9.01 -62.06
CA ARG A 175 -13.59 -10.02 -62.09
C ARG A 175 -14.85 -9.51 -62.81
N ILE A 176 -15.19 -8.23 -62.67
CA ILE A 176 -16.27 -7.60 -63.42
C ILE A 176 -15.96 -7.65 -64.92
N GLU A 177 -14.77 -7.22 -65.35
CA GLU A 177 -14.37 -7.29 -66.76
C GLU A 177 -14.36 -8.74 -67.32
N SER A 178 -13.97 -9.72 -66.51
CA SER A 178 -14.05 -11.15 -66.87
C SER A 178 -15.50 -11.57 -67.11
N LEU A 179 -16.41 -11.22 -66.19
CA LEU A 179 -17.83 -11.54 -66.29
C LEU A 179 -18.52 -10.81 -67.45
N GLU A 180 -18.12 -9.58 -67.76
CA GLU A 180 -18.62 -8.84 -68.93
C GLU A 180 -18.18 -9.50 -70.25
N LYS A 181 -16.93 -9.99 -70.34
CA LYS A 181 -16.44 -10.78 -71.48
C LYS A 181 -17.17 -12.12 -71.60
N GLU A 182 -17.36 -12.84 -70.48
CA GLU A 182 -18.17 -14.07 -70.44
C GLU A 182 -19.61 -13.82 -70.92
N LEU A 183 -20.24 -12.74 -70.46
CA LEU A 183 -21.60 -12.33 -70.86
C LEU A 183 -21.67 -11.92 -72.34
N GLN A 184 -20.65 -11.23 -72.86
CA GLN A 184 -20.57 -10.90 -74.29
C GLN A 184 -20.47 -12.18 -75.14
N ASN A 185 -19.58 -13.10 -74.78
CA ASN A 185 -19.43 -14.38 -75.47
C ASN A 185 -20.75 -15.18 -75.47
N GLN A 186 -21.48 -15.22 -74.35
CA GLN A 186 -22.81 -15.85 -74.29
C GLN A 186 -23.83 -15.16 -75.18
N ARG A 187 -23.82 -13.81 -75.28
CA ARG A 187 -24.70 -13.06 -76.19
C ARG A 187 -24.37 -13.33 -77.66
N GLU A 188 -23.11 -13.55 -78.00
CA GLU A 188 -22.67 -13.90 -79.35
C GLU A 188 -23.09 -15.34 -79.70
N GLN A 189 -22.83 -16.31 -78.81
CA GLN A 189 -23.34 -17.68 -78.92
C GLN A 189 -24.87 -17.75 -79.05
N HIS A 190 -25.60 -16.91 -78.31
CA HIS A 190 -27.07 -16.84 -78.42
C HIS A 190 -27.51 -16.30 -79.80
N LYS A 191 -26.82 -15.30 -80.36
CA LYS A 191 -27.09 -14.80 -81.71
C LYS A 191 -26.80 -15.86 -82.78
N GLU A 192 -25.70 -16.61 -82.63
CA GLU A 192 -25.37 -17.73 -83.54
C GLU A 192 -26.42 -18.83 -83.46
N LEU A 193 -26.84 -19.22 -82.25
CA LEU A 193 -27.89 -20.21 -82.04
C LEU A 193 -29.24 -19.73 -82.60
N GLU A 194 -29.63 -18.47 -82.37
CA GLU A 194 -30.81 -17.87 -83.00
C GLU A 194 -30.71 -17.88 -84.53
N ALA A 195 -29.55 -17.55 -85.11
CA ALA A 195 -29.36 -17.56 -86.56
C ALA A 195 -29.46 -18.99 -87.12
N ALA A 196 -28.89 -19.98 -86.44
CA ALA A 196 -29.01 -21.39 -86.78
C ALA A 196 -30.47 -21.90 -86.67
N MET A 197 -31.19 -21.51 -85.61
CA MET A 197 -32.62 -21.82 -85.44
C MET A 197 -33.48 -21.18 -86.53
N ARG A 198 -33.22 -19.90 -86.90
CA ARG A 198 -33.91 -19.22 -88.01
C ARG A 198 -33.61 -19.92 -89.34
N SER A 199 -32.36 -20.28 -89.62
CA SER A 199 -31.95 -21.01 -90.82
C SER A 199 -32.62 -22.38 -90.93
N ASN A 200 -32.63 -23.15 -89.84
CA ASN A 200 -33.33 -24.44 -89.77
C ASN A 200 -34.85 -24.28 -89.95
N SER A 201 -35.45 -23.26 -89.35
CA SER A 201 -36.88 -22.94 -89.52
C SER A 201 -37.22 -22.59 -90.98
N ILE A 202 -36.38 -21.81 -91.66
CA ILE A 202 -36.53 -21.52 -93.10
C ILE A 202 -36.42 -22.82 -93.91
N ALA A 203 -35.40 -23.63 -93.69
CA ALA A 203 -35.23 -24.91 -94.40
C ALA A 203 -36.40 -25.90 -94.16
N GLN A 204 -36.99 -25.90 -92.97
CA GLN A 204 -38.21 -26.65 -92.66
C GLN A 204 -39.43 -26.09 -93.41
N CYS A 205 -39.61 -24.77 -93.44
CA CYS A 205 -40.66 -24.12 -94.23
C CYS A 205 -40.52 -24.41 -95.73
N ASP A 206 -39.31 -24.37 -96.29
CA ASP A 206 -39.04 -24.72 -97.69
C ASP A 206 -39.36 -26.20 -97.95
N THR A 207 -38.95 -27.11 -97.06
CA THR A 207 -39.26 -28.54 -97.15
C THR A 207 -40.76 -28.81 -97.10
N LEU A 208 -41.50 -28.13 -96.20
CA LEU A 208 -42.97 -28.22 -96.12
C LEU A 208 -43.64 -27.62 -97.36
N THR A 209 -43.10 -26.53 -97.90
CA THR A 209 -43.60 -25.90 -99.14
C THR A 209 -43.41 -26.85 -100.33
N MET A 210 -42.24 -27.46 -100.49
CA MET A 210 -41.99 -28.46 -101.54
C MET A 210 -42.88 -29.71 -101.39
N ARG A 211 -43.07 -30.21 -100.16
CA ARG A 211 -44.00 -31.33 -99.91
C ARG A 211 -45.44 -30.97 -100.25
N THR A 212 -45.89 -29.76 -99.89
CA THR A 212 -47.24 -29.27 -100.18
C THR A 212 -47.44 -29.09 -101.69
N ALA A 213 -46.46 -28.54 -102.40
CA ALA A 213 -46.48 -28.43 -103.86
C ALA A 213 -46.54 -29.80 -104.55
N ALA A 214 -45.78 -30.79 -104.06
CA ALA A 214 -45.82 -32.16 -104.59
C ALA A 214 -47.18 -32.84 -104.31
N ILE A 215 -47.77 -32.66 -103.13
CA ILE A 215 -49.11 -33.17 -102.80
C ILE A 215 -50.17 -32.53 -103.70
N LEU A 216 -50.13 -31.21 -103.89
CA LEU A 216 -51.05 -30.50 -104.78
C LEU A 216 -50.89 -30.96 -106.23
N HIS A 217 -49.67 -31.14 -106.73
CA HIS A 217 -49.41 -31.65 -108.08
C HIS A 217 -49.99 -33.06 -108.27
N ASN A 218 -49.73 -33.98 -107.34
CA ASN A 218 -50.28 -35.34 -107.37
C ASN A 218 -51.82 -35.35 -107.27
N TYR A 219 -52.40 -34.41 -106.53
CA TYR A 219 -53.84 -34.23 -106.43
C TYR A 219 -54.45 -33.70 -107.72
N PHE A 220 -53.81 -32.71 -108.38
CA PHE A 220 -54.22 -32.22 -109.70
C PHE A 220 -54.11 -33.28 -110.80
N GLU A 221 -53.04 -34.08 -110.82
CA GLU A 221 -52.91 -35.24 -111.72
C GLU A 221 -54.03 -36.26 -111.47
N SER A 222 -54.32 -36.57 -110.21
CA SER A 222 -55.42 -37.48 -109.85
C SER A 222 -56.78 -36.95 -110.30
N LEU A 223 -57.03 -35.64 -110.14
CA LEU A 223 -58.24 -34.99 -110.64
C LEU A 223 -58.34 -35.02 -112.17
N LEU A 224 -57.24 -34.76 -112.89
CA LEU A 224 -57.20 -34.85 -114.36
C LEU A 224 -57.42 -36.28 -114.88
N GLN A 225 -56.93 -37.30 -114.17
CA GLN A 225 -57.23 -38.69 -114.51
C GLN A 225 -58.68 -39.06 -114.18
N GLN A 226 -59.23 -38.54 -113.09
CA GLN A 226 -60.64 -38.75 -112.74
C GLN A 226 -61.55 -38.06 -113.76
N GLU A 227 -61.28 -36.81 -114.14
CA GLU A 227 -62.02 -36.09 -115.18
C GLU A 227 -61.98 -36.83 -116.53
N LYS A 228 -60.83 -37.43 -116.92
CA LYS A 228 -60.75 -38.28 -118.11
C LYS A 228 -61.65 -39.52 -118.01
N LYS A 229 -61.69 -40.18 -116.86
CA LYS A 229 -62.60 -41.33 -116.62
C LYS A 229 -64.06 -40.91 -116.63
N ASP A 230 -64.38 -39.76 -116.05
CA ASP A 230 -65.74 -39.24 -115.95
C ASP A 230 -66.24 -38.79 -117.33
N ARG A 231 -65.40 -38.12 -118.15
CA ARG A 231 -65.70 -37.81 -119.56
C ARG A 231 -65.89 -39.07 -120.41
N TYR A 232 -65.08 -40.11 -120.21
CA TYR A 232 -65.25 -41.40 -120.89
C TYR A 232 -66.57 -42.08 -120.48
N SER A 233 -66.89 -42.04 -119.19
CA SER A 233 -68.14 -42.59 -118.63
C SER A 233 -69.38 -41.81 -119.10
N LEU A 234 -69.28 -40.48 -119.20
CA LEU A 234 -70.31 -39.61 -119.79
C LEU A 234 -70.50 -39.88 -121.29
N GLY A 235 -69.42 -40.12 -122.06
CA GLY A 235 -69.53 -40.51 -123.47
C GLY A 235 -70.21 -41.88 -123.66
N LEU A 236 -69.99 -42.82 -122.74
CA LEU A 236 -70.74 -44.08 -122.68
C LEU A 236 -72.20 -43.86 -122.27
N LEU A 237 -72.47 -42.96 -121.32
CA LEU A 237 -73.81 -42.64 -120.84
C LEU A 237 -74.64 -41.90 -121.90
N GLU A 238 -74.08 -40.92 -122.62
CA GLU A 238 -74.73 -40.25 -123.76
C GLU A 238 -75.05 -41.25 -124.88
N LYS A 239 -74.14 -42.19 -125.15
CA LYS A 239 -74.40 -43.25 -126.13
C LYS A 239 -75.56 -44.14 -125.66
N SER A 240 -75.53 -44.60 -124.42
CA SER A 240 -76.62 -45.37 -123.80
C SER A 240 -77.94 -44.61 -123.86
N GLN A 241 -77.96 -43.31 -123.51
CA GLN A 241 -79.18 -42.50 -123.53
C GLN A 241 -79.72 -42.24 -124.95
N ARG A 242 -78.86 -42.18 -125.98
CA ARG A 242 -79.34 -42.13 -127.38
C ARG A 242 -79.96 -43.45 -127.82
N ASP A 243 -79.40 -44.57 -127.38
CA ASP A 243 -79.93 -45.91 -127.68
C ASP A 243 -81.22 -46.20 -126.88
N GLU A 244 -81.34 -45.67 -125.66
CA GLU A 244 -82.47 -45.86 -124.72
C GLU A 244 -83.67 -44.93 -125.04
N LEU A 245 -83.41 -43.68 -125.46
CA LEU A 245 -84.45 -42.76 -125.99
C LEU A 245 -85.05 -43.25 -127.32
N GLY A 246 -84.42 -44.23 -127.99
CA GLY A 246 -84.98 -44.90 -129.16
C GLY A 246 -86.01 -46.00 -128.84
N LEU A 247 -86.11 -46.46 -127.58
CA LEU A 247 -86.81 -47.72 -127.26
C LEU A 247 -87.80 -47.68 -126.08
N GLN A 248 -87.98 -46.55 -125.38
CA GLN A 248 -88.96 -46.43 -124.28
C GLN A 248 -89.99 -45.30 -124.45
N HIS A 249 -90.82 -45.38 -125.49
CA HIS A 249 -92.09 -44.62 -125.56
C HIS A 249 -93.27 -45.33 -124.82
N VAL A 250 -93.10 -46.57 -124.35
CA VAL A 250 -94.20 -47.33 -123.73
C VAL A 250 -93.82 -47.87 -122.34
N TYR A 251 -94.15 -47.05 -121.33
CA TYR A 251 -94.92 -47.41 -120.13
C TYR A 251 -94.63 -48.75 -119.40
N THR A 252 -94.51 -48.83 -118.06
CA THR A 252 -94.48 -47.85 -116.93
C THR A 252 -94.38 -48.64 -115.61
N LEU A 253 -93.99 -47.96 -114.51
CA LEU A 253 -94.47 -48.18 -113.13
C LEU A 253 -94.50 -49.61 -112.53
N LYS A 254 -93.64 -49.82 -111.51
CA LYS A 254 -93.82 -50.50 -110.21
C LYS A 254 -92.51 -51.21 -109.81
N GLU A 255 -92.06 -51.36 -108.56
CA GLU A 255 -92.36 -50.87 -107.22
C GLU A 255 -91.37 -51.60 -106.29
N ILE A 256 -90.82 -50.91 -105.28
CA ILE A 256 -90.70 -51.38 -103.88
C ILE A 256 -89.66 -52.48 -103.44
N ASN A 257 -88.95 -52.10 -102.36
CA ASN A 257 -88.39 -52.90 -101.22
C ASN A 257 -87.00 -53.57 -101.18
N MET A 258 -86.13 -52.94 -100.36
CA MET A 258 -85.57 -53.44 -99.07
C MET A 258 -84.48 -54.54 -98.97
N ARG A 259 -83.35 -54.05 -98.41
CA ARG A 259 -82.66 -54.47 -97.14
C ARG A 259 -81.52 -55.52 -97.13
N THR A 260 -80.51 -55.15 -96.31
CA THR A 260 -79.59 -55.97 -95.44
C THR A 260 -78.51 -56.83 -96.14
N SER A 261 -77.24 -56.98 -95.70
CA SER A 261 -76.49 -56.72 -94.44
C SER A 261 -75.03 -57.26 -94.56
N SER A 262 -74.20 -57.10 -93.51
CA SER A 262 -72.90 -57.80 -93.23
C SER A 262 -71.65 -57.34 -94.04
N SER A 263 -70.38 -57.51 -93.61
CA SER A 263 -69.79 -58.18 -92.42
C SER A 263 -68.42 -57.58 -91.98
N LEU A 264 -67.90 -58.03 -90.84
CA LEU A 264 -66.60 -57.72 -90.19
C LEU A 264 -65.52 -58.81 -90.43
N SER A 265 -64.23 -58.43 -90.48
CA SER A 265 -63.03 -59.16 -89.93
C SER A 265 -61.71 -58.66 -90.59
N ALA A 266 -60.48 -58.67 -90.03
CA ALA A 266 -59.86 -58.70 -88.68
C ALA A 266 -58.31 -58.95 -88.86
N ILE A 267 -57.54 -58.87 -87.75
CA ILE A 267 -56.15 -59.38 -87.48
C ILE A 267 -54.95 -58.38 -87.66
N THR A 268 -53.78 -58.39 -86.99
CA THR A 268 -53.28 -58.54 -85.55
C THR A 268 -51.74 -58.20 -85.50
N LEU A 269 -51.09 -58.17 -84.30
CA LEU A 269 -49.64 -58.17 -83.91
C LEU A 269 -48.95 -56.78 -83.78
N SER A 270 -48.21 -56.40 -82.71
CA SER A 270 -47.89 -56.92 -81.33
C SER A 270 -47.47 -55.70 -80.45
N LEU A 271 -47.71 -55.51 -79.13
CA LEU A 271 -47.39 -56.25 -77.86
C LEU A 271 -45.88 -56.48 -77.58
N ARG A 272 -45.28 -56.30 -76.37
CA ARG A 272 -45.58 -55.56 -75.10
C ARG A 272 -44.36 -55.65 -74.13
N THR A 273 -44.51 -55.21 -72.86
CA THR A 273 -43.62 -55.35 -71.64
C THR A 273 -42.44 -54.37 -71.47
N LEU A 274 -41.93 -53.95 -70.30
CA LEU A 274 -42.34 -53.73 -68.87
C LEU A 274 -41.14 -54.04 -67.92
N GLU A 275 -41.11 -53.38 -66.74
CA GLU A 275 -40.33 -53.73 -65.52
C GLU A 275 -38.78 -53.60 -65.58
N THR A 276 -37.98 -53.34 -64.54
CA THR A 276 -37.92 -52.55 -63.27
C THR A 276 -36.61 -52.98 -62.55
N GLU A 277 -36.15 -52.24 -61.52
CA GLU A 277 -34.96 -52.56 -60.69
C GLU A 277 -33.58 -52.42 -61.40
N GLU A 278 -32.43 -52.26 -60.75
CA GLU A 278 -32.10 -52.28 -59.31
C GLU A 278 -30.93 -51.30 -58.99
N VAL A 279 -30.78 -50.90 -57.73
CA VAL A 279 -29.59 -50.20 -57.20
C VAL A 279 -28.41 -51.17 -57.04
N LYS A 280 -27.27 -50.90 -57.70
CA LYS A 280 -25.94 -51.48 -57.37
C LYS A 280 -24.78 -50.72 -58.05
N GLU A 281 -24.25 -49.69 -57.38
CA GLU A 281 -22.80 -49.48 -57.23
C GLU A 281 -22.47 -48.36 -56.22
N ARG A 282 -22.05 -48.79 -55.03
CA ARG A 282 -21.17 -48.04 -54.13
C ARG A 282 -19.88 -48.84 -54.04
N ASN A 283 -18.72 -48.19 -54.05
CA ASN A 283 -17.80 -48.21 -52.90
C ASN A 283 -16.46 -47.48 -53.14
N PHE A 284 -15.97 -46.85 -52.05
CA PHE A 284 -14.56 -46.52 -51.75
C PHE A 284 -13.83 -45.53 -52.69
N ILE A 285 -12.90 -44.68 -52.24
CA ILE A 285 -11.96 -44.77 -51.10
C ILE A 285 -11.89 -43.43 -50.30
N LEU A 286 -11.59 -43.52 -49.00
CA LEU A 286 -11.06 -42.43 -48.15
C LEU A 286 -10.02 -43.02 -47.14
N LEU A 287 -9.18 -42.16 -46.54
CA LEU A 287 -8.11 -42.40 -45.52
C LEU A 287 -6.79 -43.01 -46.06
N GLU A 288 -5.66 -42.28 -46.02
CA GLU A 288 -4.58 -42.23 -44.98
C GLU A 288 -3.41 -43.20 -45.29
N ALA A 289 -2.13 -43.01 -44.94
CA ALA A 289 -1.38 -41.96 -44.22
C ALA A 289 0.16 -42.13 -44.49
N PHE A 290 0.99 -41.08 -44.25
CA PHE A 290 2.42 -41.08 -43.79
C PHE A 290 3.47 -42.09 -44.38
N THR A 291 4.78 -41.87 -44.57
CA THR A 291 5.80 -40.78 -44.59
C THR A 291 7.18 -41.45 -44.85
N THR A 292 8.15 -40.70 -45.41
CA THR A 292 9.63 -40.84 -45.21
C THR A 292 10.32 -42.22 -45.29
N THR A 293 10.86 -42.55 -46.47
CA THR A 293 12.01 -43.49 -46.62
C THR A 293 13.11 -43.06 -47.63
N PRO A 294 12.85 -42.38 -48.79
CA PRO A 294 13.81 -42.39 -49.90
C PRO A 294 14.98 -41.39 -49.82
N VAL A 295 15.09 -40.57 -48.77
CA VAL A 295 16.14 -39.51 -48.70
C VAL A 295 17.47 -40.03 -48.13
N VAL A 296 17.44 -40.95 -47.16
CA VAL A 296 18.65 -41.44 -46.48
C VAL A 296 19.43 -42.44 -47.35
N GLU A 297 18.75 -43.21 -48.20
CA GLU A 297 19.40 -44.20 -49.09
C GLU A 297 20.20 -43.53 -50.23
N CYS A 298 19.83 -42.31 -50.63
CA CYS A 298 20.59 -41.53 -51.61
C CYS A 298 21.94 -41.03 -51.09
N GLU A 299 22.02 -40.55 -49.83
CA GLU A 299 23.28 -40.03 -49.28
C GLU A 299 24.32 -41.12 -49.04
N GLN A 300 23.91 -42.29 -48.54
CA GLN A 300 24.81 -43.44 -48.37
C GLN A 300 25.34 -43.96 -49.71
N SER A 301 24.52 -43.92 -50.77
CA SER A 301 24.93 -44.29 -52.13
C SER A 301 26.00 -43.35 -52.70
N ILE A 302 25.86 -42.03 -52.49
CA ILE A 302 26.83 -41.03 -52.95
C ILE A 302 28.17 -41.15 -52.22
N PHE A 303 28.17 -41.37 -50.90
CA PHE A 303 29.41 -41.56 -50.13
C PHE A 303 30.19 -42.80 -50.57
N THR A 304 29.49 -43.91 -50.83
CA THR A 304 30.10 -45.18 -51.24
C THR A 304 30.75 -45.08 -52.62
N LEU A 305 30.10 -44.38 -53.58
CA LEU A 305 30.68 -44.12 -54.90
C LEU A 305 31.97 -43.29 -54.83
N ARG A 306 32.03 -42.28 -53.94
CA ARG A 306 33.22 -41.42 -53.77
C ARG A 306 34.45 -42.20 -53.29
N LEU A 307 34.25 -43.14 -52.37
CA LEU A 307 35.29 -44.03 -51.83
C LEU A 307 35.80 -45.07 -52.86
N ILE A 308 34.97 -45.46 -53.82
CA ILE A 308 35.37 -46.34 -54.93
C ILE A 308 36.25 -45.58 -55.92
N GLU A 309 35.93 -44.31 -56.19
CA GLU A 309 36.67 -43.49 -57.14
C GLU A 309 38.07 -43.10 -56.61
N GLU A 310 38.20 -42.77 -55.32
CA GLU A 310 39.53 -42.55 -54.69
C GLU A 310 40.43 -43.79 -54.75
N ARG A 311 39.87 -44.99 -54.56
CA ARG A 311 40.62 -46.26 -54.69
C ARG A 311 41.03 -46.56 -56.13
N ARG A 312 40.25 -46.13 -57.13
CA ARG A 312 40.68 -46.20 -58.54
C ARG A 312 41.85 -45.28 -58.80
N MET A 313 41.77 -44.02 -58.36
CA MET A 313 42.82 -43.02 -58.59
C MET A 313 44.17 -43.42 -57.97
N SER A 314 44.19 -44.00 -56.76
CA SER A 314 45.45 -44.43 -56.12
C SER A 314 46.17 -45.57 -56.87
N THR A 315 45.43 -46.43 -57.61
CA THR A 315 46.05 -47.47 -58.45
C THR A 315 46.64 -46.95 -59.76
N VAL A 316 46.20 -45.78 -60.23
CA VAL A 316 46.77 -45.13 -61.43
C VAL A 316 48.09 -44.42 -61.07
N GLU A 317 48.17 -43.75 -59.92
CA GLU A 317 49.39 -43.08 -59.47
C GLU A 317 50.58 -44.04 -59.27
N ALA A 318 50.31 -45.31 -58.94
CA ALA A 318 51.32 -46.34 -58.74
C ALA A 318 52.08 -46.75 -60.02
N LYS A 319 51.55 -46.48 -61.22
CA LYS A 319 52.18 -46.87 -62.51
C LYS A 319 52.90 -45.73 -63.25
N LEU A 320 52.86 -44.50 -62.73
CA LEU A 320 53.53 -43.32 -63.30
C LEU A 320 54.76 -42.88 -62.49
N ALA A 321 55.50 -43.84 -61.93
CA ALA A 321 56.63 -43.60 -61.05
C ALA A 321 58.00 -43.82 -61.74
N GLN A 322 58.22 -43.29 -62.95
CA GLN A 322 59.52 -43.43 -63.64
C GLN A 322 59.84 -42.37 -64.71
N SER A 323 59.68 -41.07 -64.41
CA SER A 323 60.35 -40.00 -65.17
C SER A 323 60.98 -38.94 -64.26
N GLU A 324 62.17 -38.44 -64.64
CA GLU A 324 62.92 -37.42 -63.89
C GLU A 324 62.18 -36.08 -63.70
N PRO A 325 61.53 -35.46 -64.71
CA PRO A 325 60.85 -34.17 -64.49
C PRO A 325 59.70 -34.26 -63.47
N LEU A 326 59.10 -35.45 -63.27
CA LEU A 326 58.13 -35.67 -62.20
C LEU A 326 58.76 -35.65 -60.79
N LYS A 327 60.06 -35.88 -60.62
CA LYS A 327 60.73 -35.76 -59.30
C LYS A 327 60.80 -34.31 -58.84
N ALA A 328 61.21 -33.39 -59.71
CA ALA A 328 61.24 -31.96 -59.39
C ALA A 328 59.83 -31.42 -59.07
N LEU A 329 58.82 -31.79 -59.87
CA LEU A 329 57.43 -31.43 -59.61
C LEU A 329 56.91 -32.04 -58.30
N ARG A 330 57.25 -33.30 -57.99
CA ARG A 330 56.93 -33.93 -56.70
C ARG A 330 57.57 -33.19 -55.52
N ILE A 331 58.81 -32.70 -55.63
CA ILE A 331 59.45 -31.91 -54.58
C ILE A 331 58.70 -30.59 -54.35
N GLN A 332 58.31 -29.88 -55.42
CA GLN A 332 57.48 -28.67 -55.30
C GLN A 332 56.10 -28.97 -54.71
N VAL A 333 55.42 -30.03 -55.15
CA VAL A 333 54.11 -30.45 -54.59
C VAL A 333 54.24 -30.86 -53.11
N VAL A 334 55.32 -31.53 -52.71
CA VAL A 334 55.59 -31.84 -51.30
C VAL A 334 55.86 -30.58 -50.49
N GLN A 335 56.57 -29.60 -51.05
CA GLN A 335 56.83 -28.32 -50.38
C GLN A 335 55.54 -27.49 -50.22
N LEU A 336 54.73 -27.35 -51.27
CA LEU A 336 53.41 -26.71 -51.22
C LEU A 336 52.45 -27.45 -50.27
N ARG A 337 52.52 -28.78 -50.17
CA ARG A 337 51.77 -29.55 -49.16
C ARG A 337 52.25 -29.25 -47.74
N LYS A 338 53.56 -29.10 -47.50
CA LYS A 338 54.09 -28.69 -46.17
C LYS A 338 53.64 -27.28 -45.80
N GLU A 339 53.69 -26.33 -46.74
CA GLU A 339 53.24 -24.96 -46.53
C GLU A 339 51.73 -24.88 -46.31
N SER A 340 50.93 -25.61 -47.10
CA SER A 340 49.49 -25.76 -46.90
C SER A 340 49.15 -26.38 -45.54
N LEU A 341 49.87 -27.42 -45.10
CA LEU A 341 49.71 -28.01 -43.78
C LEU A 341 50.09 -27.05 -42.64
N SER A 342 51.14 -26.23 -42.83
CA SER A 342 51.54 -25.18 -41.90
C SER A 342 50.44 -24.12 -41.76
N ILE A 343 49.93 -23.59 -42.88
CA ILE A 343 48.80 -22.66 -42.91
C ILE A 343 47.57 -23.28 -42.25
N ALA A 344 47.25 -24.55 -42.53
CA ALA A 344 46.14 -25.27 -41.92
C ALA A 344 46.35 -25.57 -40.40
N SER A 345 47.58 -25.63 -39.91
CA SER A 345 47.86 -25.67 -38.46
C SER A 345 47.68 -24.30 -37.80
N SER A 346 48.19 -23.24 -38.42
CA SER A 346 48.02 -21.86 -37.96
C SER A 346 46.55 -21.46 -37.88
N LEU A 347 45.78 -21.74 -38.95
CA LEU A 347 44.33 -21.49 -38.97
C LEU A 347 43.58 -22.28 -37.88
N ARG A 348 43.96 -23.54 -37.63
CA ARG A 348 43.38 -24.34 -36.53
C ARG A 348 43.71 -23.75 -35.17
N GLN A 349 44.93 -23.26 -34.96
CA GLN A 349 45.32 -22.59 -33.72
C GLN A 349 44.54 -21.28 -33.51
N THR A 350 44.39 -20.45 -34.55
CA THR A 350 43.58 -19.21 -34.51
C THR A 350 42.11 -19.50 -34.22
N LEU A 351 41.53 -20.54 -34.85
CA LEU A 351 40.16 -20.97 -34.56
C LEU A 351 40.02 -21.48 -33.12
N GLN A 352 40.96 -22.31 -32.64
CA GLN A 352 40.95 -22.81 -31.27
C GLN A 352 41.03 -21.68 -30.24
N GLU A 353 41.85 -20.65 -30.50
CA GLU A 353 41.98 -19.47 -29.64
C GLU A 353 40.72 -18.60 -29.69
N SER A 354 40.11 -18.41 -30.87
CA SER A 354 38.80 -17.75 -31.01
C SER A 354 37.71 -18.48 -30.19
N TRP A 355 37.67 -19.82 -30.24
CA TRP A 355 36.76 -20.61 -29.40
C TRP A 355 37.07 -20.52 -27.91
N ARG A 356 38.34 -20.35 -27.51
CA ARG A 356 38.73 -20.09 -26.10
C ARG A 356 38.18 -18.75 -25.62
N LEU A 357 38.41 -17.69 -26.39
CA LEU A 357 37.93 -16.34 -26.09
C LEU A 357 36.41 -16.25 -26.07
N LEU A 358 35.71 -16.92 -27.00
CA LEU A 358 34.23 -17.02 -26.99
C LEU A 358 33.72 -17.73 -25.72
N ARG A 359 34.39 -18.80 -25.27
CA ARG A 359 34.02 -19.51 -24.04
C ARG A 359 34.28 -18.67 -22.78
N GLU A 360 35.34 -17.87 -22.76
CA GLU A 360 35.63 -16.93 -21.67
C GLU A 360 34.63 -15.76 -21.68
N GLY A 361 34.27 -15.23 -22.84
CA GLY A 361 33.20 -14.24 -23.00
C GLY A 361 31.85 -14.74 -22.48
N MET A 362 31.45 -15.97 -22.82
CA MET A 362 30.21 -16.57 -22.30
C MET A 362 30.18 -16.71 -20.77
N LYS A 363 31.33 -17.02 -20.14
CA LYS A 363 31.42 -17.03 -18.66
C LYS A 363 31.24 -15.63 -18.08
N TYR A 364 31.82 -14.61 -18.71
CA TYR A 364 31.69 -13.23 -18.26
C TYR A 364 30.23 -12.71 -18.41
N THR A 365 29.56 -13.02 -19.53
CA THR A 365 28.13 -12.68 -19.68
C THR A 365 27.26 -13.42 -18.65
N GLN A 366 27.56 -14.68 -18.33
CA GLN A 366 26.85 -15.43 -17.30
C GLN A 366 27.07 -14.85 -15.90
N GLN A 367 28.28 -14.37 -15.59
CA GLN A 367 28.58 -13.67 -14.34
C GLN A 367 27.85 -12.32 -14.24
N LEU A 368 27.77 -11.56 -15.34
CA LEU A 368 27.00 -10.31 -15.38
C LEU A 368 25.49 -10.54 -15.22
N GLN A 369 24.95 -11.61 -15.83
CA GLN A 369 23.55 -12.02 -15.62
C GLN A 369 23.28 -12.32 -14.15
N LEU A 370 24.12 -13.15 -13.51
CA LEU A 370 23.98 -13.47 -12.08
C LEU A 370 24.09 -12.23 -11.19
N LEU A 371 25.01 -11.30 -11.50
CA LEU A 371 25.13 -10.05 -10.75
C LEU A 371 23.88 -9.18 -10.88
N ASN A 372 23.31 -9.03 -12.08
CA ASN A 372 22.06 -8.31 -12.29
C ASN A 372 20.90 -8.99 -11.54
N GLU A 373 20.75 -10.31 -11.63
CA GLU A 373 19.74 -11.07 -10.89
C GLU A 373 19.85 -10.86 -9.37
N THR A 374 21.07 -10.83 -8.82
CA THR A 374 21.28 -10.52 -7.38
C THR A 374 20.99 -9.06 -7.03
N ALA A 375 21.23 -8.11 -7.94
CA ALA A 375 20.91 -6.71 -7.75
C ALA A 375 19.39 -6.47 -7.77
N ASP A 376 18.67 -7.08 -8.72
CA ASP A 376 17.22 -7.03 -8.82
C ASP A 376 16.54 -7.70 -7.61
N ALA A 377 17.09 -8.84 -7.14
CA ALA A 377 16.63 -9.48 -5.91
C ALA A 377 16.86 -8.59 -4.67
N ALA A 378 18.01 -7.91 -4.56
CA ALA A 378 18.31 -6.98 -3.47
C ALA A 378 17.41 -5.73 -3.50
N ALA A 379 17.15 -5.18 -4.69
CA ALA A 379 16.21 -4.07 -4.88
C ALA A 379 14.78 -4.46 -4.49
N THR A 380 14.33 -5.64 -4.92
CA THR A 380 13.02 -6.20 -4.58
C THR A 380 12.88 -6.44 -3.08
N ALA A 381 13.90 -7.01 -2.42
CA ALA A 381 13.92 -7.20 -0.97
C ALA A 381 13.88 -5.86 -0.21
N THR A 382 14.57 -4.83 -0.72
CA THR A 382 14.57 -3.48 -0.14
C THR A 382 13.19 -2.83 -0.27
N ALA A 383 12.55 -2.92 -1.43
CA ALA A 383 11.19 -2.41 -1.65
C ALA A 383 10.17 -3.11 -0.74
N ALA A 384 10.26 -4.43 -0.59
CA ALA A 384 9.41 -5.20 0.31
C ALA A 384 9.64 -4.84 1.79
N ALA A 385 10.88 -4.54 2.20
CA ALA A 385 11.19 -4.09 3.55
C ALA A 385 10.64 -2.68 3.84
N LEU A 386 10.60 -1.80 2.83
CA LEU A 386 9.99 -0.47 2.94
C LEU A 386 8.47 -0.56 3.08
N SER A 387 7.77 -1.29 2.21
CA SER A 387 6.31 -1.41 2.31
C SER A 387 5.87 -2.13 3.59
N ALA A 388 6.63 -3.13 4.06
CA ALA A 388 6.40 -3.77 5.35
C ALA A 388 6.62 -2.82 6.55
N ARG A 389 7.45 -1.78 6.39
CA ARG A 389 7.60 -0.73 7.41
C ARG A 389 6.42 0.24 7.39
N GLU A 390 5.98 0.66 6.21
CA GLU A 390 4.80 1.52 6.01
C GLU A 390 3.55 0.87 6.59
N GLN A 391 3.26 -0.39 6.24
CA GLN A 391 2.13 -1.16 6.80
C GLN A 391 2.18 -1.23 8.33
N ARG A 392 3.35 -1.49 8.93
CA ARG A 392 3.52 -1.49 10.40
C ARG A 392 3.38 -0.12 11.04
N GLU A 393 3.48 0.96 10.27
CA GLU A 393 3.27 2.33 10.75
C GLU A 393 1.78 2.69 10.66
N GLU A 394 1.12 2.35 9.55
CA GLU A 394 -0.34 2.44 9.39
C GLU A 394 -1.09 1.60 10.44
N GLU A 395 -0.68 0.35 10.68
CA GLU A 395 -1.24 -0.51 11.74
C GLU A 395 -1.09 0.14 13.12
N ARG A 396 0.06 0.77 13.41
CA ARG A 396 0.30 1.45 14.70
C ARG A 396 -0.55 2.71 14.82
N GLN A 397 -0.70 3.50 13.76
CA GLN A 397 -1.61 4.65 13.74
C GLN A 397 -3.07 4.22 13.92
N GLN A 398 -3.49 3.14 13.27
CA GLN A 398 -4.84 2.58 13.41
C GLN A 398 -5.08 2.05 14.83
N GLN A 399 -4.13 1.32 15.43
CA GLN A 399 -4.20 0.87 16.82
C GLN A 399 -4.27 2.05 17.80
N GLN A 400 -3.48 3.11 17.58
CA GLN A 400 -3.56 4.34 18.36
C GLN A 400 -4.94 5.00 18.23
N GLN A 401 -5.48 5.17 17.02
CA GLN A 401 -6.82 5.73 16.81
C GLN A 401 -7.92 4.91 17.50
N VAL A 402 -7.85 3.58 17.42
CA VAL A 402 -8.79 2.67 18.12
C VAL A 402 -8.66 2.81 19.64
N ALA A 403 -7.45 2.89 20.18
CA ALA A 403 -7.21 3.11 21.62
C ALA A 403 -7.74 4.49 22.08
N LEU A 404 -7.45 5.56 21.35
CA LEU A 404 -7.97 6.91 21.61
C LEU A 404 -9.51 6.94 21.59
N ALA A 405 -10.13 6.27 20.62
CA ALA A 405 -11.59 6.15 20.53
C ALA A 405 -12.18 5.33 21.70
N ALA A 406 -11.51 4.27 22.14
CA ALA A 406 -11.91 3.48 23.31
C ALA A 406 -11.84 4.31 24.60
N ILE A 407 -10.75 5.05 24.83
CA ILE A 407 -10.60 5.90 26.02
C ILE A 407 -11.67 7.01 26.01
N LYS A 408 -11.93 7.68 24.87
CA LYS A 408 -13.00 8.68 24.76
C LYS A 408 -14.38 8.12 25.13
N ARG A 409 -14.69 6.87 24.76
CA ARG A 409 -15.93 6.18 25.16
C ARG A 409 -15.98 5.90 26.68
N LEU A 410 -14.86 5.50 27.28
CA LEU A 410 -14.77 5.27 28.74
C LEU A 410 -14.99 6.56 29.53
N ILE A 411 -14.38 7.68 29.11
CA ILE A 411 -14.58 9.01 29.72
C ILE A 411 -16.08 9.37 29.67
N SER A 412 -16.69 9.29 28.49
CA SER A 412 -18.11 9.62 28.31
C SER A 412 -19.05 8.72 29.13
N ALA A 413 -18.72 7.44 29.30
CA ALA A 413 -19.50 6.51 30.12
C ALA A 413 -19.40 6.81 31.63
N GLU A 414 -18.22 7.22 32.11
CA GLU A 414 -18.02 7.61 33.51
C GLU A 414 -18.70 8.97 33.80
N GLU A 415 -18.63 9.93 32.88
CA GLU A 415 -19.34 11.21 32.97
C GLU A 415 -20.87 11.02 33.02
N ALA A 416 -21.44 10.15 32.18
CA ALA A 416 -22.86 9.79 32.24
C ALA A 416 -23.23 9.19 33.61
N SER A 417 -22.32 8.39 34.20
CA SER A 417 -22.50 7.74 35.49
C SER A 417 -22.40 8.72 36.68
N GLU A 418 -21.76 9.88 36.55
CA GLU A 418 -21.64 10.88 37.64
C GLU A 418 -23.00 11.35 38.15
N SER A 419 -24.00 11.45 37.25
CA SER A 419 -25.37 11.84 37.57
C SER A 419 -26.02 10.92 38.63
N ALA A 420 -25.77 9.61 38.56
CA ALA A 420 -26.33 8.62 39.47
C ALA A 420 -25.71 8.64 40.88
N PHE A 421 -24.53 9.25 41.03
CA PHE A 421 -23.83 9.40 42.31
C PHE A 421 -23.92 10.82 42.90
N SER A 422 -24.56 11.74 42.19
CA SER A 422 -24.66 13.16 42.55
C SER A 422 -25.90 13.46 43.41
N CYS A 423 -25.72 14.31 44.41
CA CYS A 423 -26.81 14.77 45.28
C CYS A 423 -27.66 15.82 44.55
N GLY A 424 -28.96 15.59 44.40
CA GLY A 424 -29.90 16.50 43.70
C GLY A 424 -30.06 17.90 44.31
N GLN A 425 -29.45 18.18 45.47
CA GLN A 425 -29.48 19.49 46.14
C GLN A 425 -28.18 20.30 46.00
N CYS A 426 -27.02 19.66 45.85
CA CYS A 426 -25.72 20.34 45.73
C CYS A 426 -24.94 20.01 44.46
N PHE A 427 -25.42 19.06 43.65
CA PHE A 427 -24.79 18.61 42.40
C PHE A 427 -23.32 18.20 42.57
N GLN A 428 -23.01 17.62 43.73
CA GLN A 428 -21.72 17.01 44.05
C GLN A 428 -21.94 15.54 44.44
N LEU A 429 -20.89 14.73 44.36
CA LEU A 429 -20.92 13.33 44.80
C LEU A 429 -21.46 13.18 46.23
N CYS A 430 -22.40 12.26 46.41
CA CYS A 430 -23.12 12.04 47.66
C CYS A 430 -22.19 11.71 48.83
N ARG A 431 -22.13 12.61 49.81
CA ARG A 431 -21.46 12.39 51.11
C ARG A 431 -22.52 11.95 52.13
N ARG A 432 -22.41 10.71 52.62
CA ARG A 432 -23.43 10.04 53.46
C ARG A 432 -24.82 10.10 52.79
N PRO A 433 -25.03 9.38 51.67
CA PRO A 433 -26.31 9.37 50.96
C PRO A 433 -27.45 8.88 51.84
N VAL A 434 -28.52 9.67 51.87
CA VAL A 434 -29.82 9.32 52.46
C VAL A 434 -30.90 9.41 51.39
N THR A 435 -31.68 8.34 51.28
CA THR A 435 -32.80 8.23 50.34
C THR A 435 -34.11 8.52 51.05
N CYS A 436 -34.91 9.41 50.47
CA CYS A 436 -36.24 9.76 50.96
C CYS A 436 -37.25 8.65 50.65
N VAL A 437 -37.92 8.12 51.68
CA VAL A 437 -38.97 7.09 51.52
C VAL A 437 -40.35 7.75 51.60
N PRO A 438 -41.28 7.52 50.65
CA PRO A 438 -41.24 6.49 49.59
C PRO A 438 -40.68 6.94 48.23
N CYS A 439 -40.30 8.21 48.05
CA CYS A 439 -40.09 8.79 46.72
C CYS A 439 -38.76 8.43 46.02
N GLY A 440 -37.78 7.81 46.69
CA GLY A 440 -36.54 7.30 46.08
C GLY A 440 -35.43 8.33 45.81
N HIS A 441 -35.72 9.63 45.91
CA HIS A 441 -34.72 10.69 45.71
C HIS A 441 -33.64 10.67 46.79
N THR A 442 -32.38 10.88 46.40
CA THR A 442 -31.23 10.65 47.27
C THR A 442 -30.33 11.89 47.36
N PHE A 443 -29.94 12.23 48.60
CA PHE A 443 -29.22 13.46 48.91
C PHE A 443 -28.08 13.18 49.89
N CYS A 444 -27.10 14.08 49.99
CA CYS A 444 -26.22 14.12 51.16
C CYS A 444 -27.05 14.36 52.43
N GLU A 445 -26.78 13.60 53.49
CA GLU A 445 -27.41 13.75 54.81
C GLU A 445 -27.41 15.22 55.30
N SER A 446 -26.27 15.90 55.17
CA SER A 446 -26.13 17.32 55.54
C SER A 446 -26.98 18.26 54.67
N CYS A 447 -26.99 18.07 53.35
CA CYS A 447 -27.77 18.91 52.44
C CYS A 447 -29.26 18.80 52.72
N LEU A 448 -29.75 17.59 53.01
CA LEU A 448 -31.15 17.36 53.31
C LEU A 448 -31.54 17.91 54.69
N GLN A 449 -30.71 17.74 55.71
CA GLN A 449 -30.94 18.29 57.06
C GLN A 449 -30.90 19.83 57.08
N GLN A 450 -29.96 20.44 56.34
CA GLN A 450 -29.80 21.90 56.27
C GLN A 450 -30.85 22.59 55.40
N HIS A 451 -31.57 21.85 54.55
CA HIS A 451 -32.62 22.41 53.69
C HIS A 451 -33.64 23.21 54.54
N PRO A 452 -34.04 24.44 54.14
CA PRO A 452 -34.79 25.35 55.01
C PRO A 452 -36.10 24.77 55.58
N GLN A 453 -36.77 23.89 54.83
CA GLN A 453 -38.01 23.23 55.30
C GLN A 453 -37.75 22.12 56.33
N ASN A 454 -36.59 21.46 56.29
CA ASN A 454 -36.21 20.42 57.24
C ASN A 454 -35.63 21.03 58.52
N LYS A 455 -34.78 22.05 58.40
CA LYS A 455 -34.22 22.81 59.52
C LYS A 455 -35.30 23.40 60.44
N LYS A 456 -36.42 23.87 59.87
CA LYS A 456 -37.59 24.35 60.65
C LYS A 456 -38.29 23.24 61.45
N ARG A 457 -38.37 22.02 60.89
CA ARG A 457 -39.01 20.87 61.54
C ARG A 457 -38.16 20.30 62.68
N THR A 458 -36.84 20.23 62.50
CA THR A 458 -35.91 19.72 63.52
C THR A 458 -35.70 20.68 64.69
N ALA A 459 -35.86 21.99 64.50
CA ALA A 459 -35.65 22.99 65.55
C ALA A 459 -36.88 23.23 66.47
N GLY A 460 -38.07 22.79 66.07
CA GLY A 460 -39.33 23.26 66.68
C GLY A 460 -40.18 22.23 67.43
N ASN A 461 -39.87 20.93 67.40
CA ASN A 461 -40.75 19.92 67.99
C ASN A 461 -40.02 18.65 68.46
N SER A 462 -39.56 18.64 69.70
CA SER A 462 -38.93 17.47 70.34
C SER A 462 -39.92 16.39 70.80
N ASN A 463 -41.24 16.67 70.81
CA ASN A 463 -42.26 15.78 71.36
C ASN A 463 -43.12 15.04 70.31
N SER A 464 -42.98 15.31 69.00
CA SER A 464 -43.73 14.57 67.97
C SER A 464 -42.94 13.37 67.45
N ASN A 465 -43.42 12.16 67.75
CA ASN A 465 -42.80 10.89 67.35
C ASN A 465 -42.95 10.53 65.85
N VAL A 466 -43.21 11.53 64.98
CA VAL A 466 -43.45 11.37 63.54
C VAL A 466 -42.44 12.21 62.77
N CYS A 467 -41.36 11.57 62.32
CA CYS A 467 -40.24 12.24 61.67
C CYS A 467 -40.52 12.52 60.18
N SER A 468 -41.26 13.61 59.91
CA SER A 468 -41.58 14.04 58.55
C SER A 468 -40.46 14.89 57.93
N TYR A 469 -39.85 14.39 56.86
CA TYR A 469 -38.85 15.11 56.07
C TYR A 469 -39.46 15.65 54.77
N TYR A 470 -38.92 16.76 54.26
CA TYR A 470 -39.24 17.32 52.96
C TYR A 470 -38.20 16.91 51.92
N CYS A 471 -38.68 16.52 50.74
CA CYS A 471 -37.91 16.12 49.56
C CYS A 471 -37.85 17.30 48.56
N PRO A 472 -36.66 17.87 48.28
CA PRO A 472 -36.52 19.01 47.35
C PRO A 472 -37.03 18.76 45.93
N GLU A 473 -36.75 17.59 45.37
CA GLU A 473 -37.07 17.25 43.96
C GLU A 473 -38.57 17.02 43.76
N CYS A 474 -39.14 16.07 44.50
CA CYS A 474 -40.53 15.66 44.36
C CYS A 474 -41.55 16.65 44.94
N ARG A 475 -41.11 17.56 45.84
CA ARG A 475 -41.95 18.52 46.58
C ARG A 475 -43.14 17.89 47.34
N ALA A 476 -43.13 16.56 47.49
CA ALA A 476 -44.21 15.79 48.07
C ALA A 476 -44.40 16.11 49.56
N THR A 477 -45.63 15.98 50.03
CA THR A 477 -46.12 16.58 51.28
C THR A 477 -45.29 16.21 52.51
N THR A 478 -44.90 14.92 52.63
CA THR A 478 -43.97 14.40 53.64
C THR A 478 -43.30 13.12 53.16
N CYS A 479 -41.99 13.00 53.37
CA CYS A 479 -41.26 11.74 53.37
C CYS A 479 -41.25 11.19 54.80
N ASN A 480 -41.60 9.92 54.95
CA ASN A 480 -41.90 9.32 56.27
C ASN A 480 -40.66 8.73 56.95
N ALA A 481 -39.60 8.48 56.17
CA ALA A 481 -38.31 8.00 56.67
C ALA A 481 -37.17 8.44 55.74
N LEU A 482 -35.96 8.50 56.30
CA LEU A 482 -34.70 8.59 55.56
C LEU A 482 -33.95 7.27 55.72
N LEU A 483 -33.58 6.65 54.61
CA LEU A 483 -32.80 5.42 54.60
C LEU A 483 -31.37 5.73 54.15
N ARG A 484 -30.37 5.52 55.01
CA ARG A 484 -28.96 5.70 54.65
C ARG A 484 -28.48 4.54 53.80
N VAL A 485 -28.16 4.80 52.53
CA VAL A 485 -27.75 3.76 51.58
C VAL A 485 -26.24 3.57 51.64
N ARG A 486 -25.77 2.73 52.56
CA ARG A 486 -24.32 2.45 52.74
C ARG A 486 -23.64 1.96 51.46
N ALA A 487 -24.33 1.20 50.62
CA ALA A 487 -23.81 0.76 49.32
C ALA A 487 -23.49 1.95 48.39
N LEU A 488 -24.36 2.96 48.36
CA LEU A 488 -24.13 4.18 47.58
C LEU A 488 -23.02 5.03 48.18
N GLU A 489 -22.84 5.02 49.51
CA GLU A 489 -21.71 5.69 50.17
C GLU A 489 -20.36 5.13 49.70
N SER A 490 -20.24 3.80 49.60
CA SER A 490 -19.06 3.15 49.02
C SER A 490 -18.92 3.40 47.52
N LEU A 491 -20.01 3.35 46.75
CA LEU A 491 -19.97 3.58 45.29
C LEU A 491 -19.60 5.03 44.95
N SER A 492 -20.19 6.04 45.60
CA SER A 492 -19.82 7.45 45.44
C SER A 492 -18.37 7.73 45.88
N GLY A 493 -17.89 7.03 46.91
CA GLY A 493 -16.48 7.06 47.32
C GLY A 493 -15.56 6.53 46.23
N ASN A 494 -15.82 5.32 45.71
CA ASN A 494 -15.05 4.70 44.64
C ASN A 494 -15.09 5.51 43.34
N PHE A 495 -16.25 6.04 42.97
CA PHE A 495 -16.41 6.94 41.83
C PHE A 495 -15.51 8.18 41.97
N GLY A 496 -15.38 8.74 43.17
CA GLY A 496 -14.48 9.86 43.44
C GLY A 496 -12.99 9.56 43.21
N PHE A 497 -12.56 8.29 43.28
CA PHE A 497 -11.21 7.87 42.87
C PHE A 497 -11.13 7.73 41.34
N ARG A 498 -12.05 6.98 40.71
CA ARG A 498 -12.08 6.79 39.25
C ARG A 498 -12.19 8.11 38.48
N ARG A 499 -12.93 9.11 39.00
CA ARG A 499 -13.01 10.45 38.40
C ARG A 499 -11.65 11.17 38.33
N LYS A 500 -10.73 10.89 39.27
CA LYS A 500 -9.35 11.43 39.20
C LYS A 500 -8.54 10.72 38.14
N GLU A 501 -8.61 9.39 38.07
CA GLU A 501 -7.93 8.59 37.06
C GLU A 501 -8.41 8.97 35.64
N VAL A 502 -9.71 9.19 35.47
CA VAL A 502 -10.33 9.68 34.22
C VAL A 502 -9.87 11.09 33.84
N GLU A 503 -9.71 11.99 34.81
CA GLU A 503 -9.18 13.34 34.59
C GLU A 503 -7.67 13.33 34.25
N GLU A 504 -6.90 12.43 34.85
CA GLU A 504 -5.49 12.19 34.48
C GLU A 504 -5.37 11.61 33.06
N LEU A 505 -6.24 10.67 32.69
CA LEU A 505 -6.35 10.15 31.32
C LEU A 505 -6.76 11.23 30.32
N ARG A 506 -7.70 12.13 30.66
CA ARG A 506 -8.06 13.30 29.83
C ARG A 506 -6.85 14.18 29.54
N ARG A 507 -6.08 14.55 30.58
CA ARG A 507 -4.86 15.37 30.41
C ARG A 507 -3.77 14.66 29.62
N ALA A 508 -3.66 13.33 29.74
CA ALA A 508 -2.75 12.53 28.94
C ALA A 508 -3.18 12.51 27.46
N LEU A 509 -4.48 12.44 27.17
CA LEU A 509 -5.01 12.53 25.80
C LEU A 509 -4.79 13.91 25.18
N GLU A 510 -5.01 14.98 25.94
CA GLU A 510 -4.78 16.36 25.48
C GLU A 510 -3.33 16.55 25.04
N LYS A 511 -2.36 16.12 25.87
CA LYS A 511 -0.92 16.11 25.55
C LYS A 511 -0.49 15.19 24.40
N LEU A 512 -1.35 14.27 23.97
CA LEU A 512 -1.11 13.42 22.78
C LEU A 512 -1.78 13.99 21.53
N SER A 513 -2.52 15.10 21.65
CA SER A 513 -3.16 15.82 20.54
C SER A 513 -2.57 17.19 20.24
N GLU A 514 -1.69 17.68 21.12
CA GLU A 514 -0.78 18.83 20.92
C GLU A 514 0.52 18.40 20.19
#